data_AF-A8YFK9-F1
#
_entry.id   AF-A8YFK9-F1
#
_cell.length_a   1.000
_cell.length_b   1.000
_cell.length_c   1.000
_cell.angle_alpha   90.00
_cell.angle_beta   90.00
_cell.angle_gamma   90.00
#
_symmetry.space_group_name_H-M   'P 1'
#
loop_
_entity.id
_entity.type
_entity.pdbx_description
1 polymer ?
#
loop_
_entity_poly.entity_id
_entity_poly.type
_entity_poly.pdbx_seq_one_letter_code
_entity_poly.pdbx_strand_id
1 'polypeptide(L)'
;MKKRETLLEKFCCFLVLQQNRTQWNCDRRLRRNMASYGPIDPNVESEEYWSLFFHQQYQNHGSKNHLFRGHLYAYLQEPCYWAAAEIYQKYQAKLDYQIEDYFNEGILGFEAILADFKPLFSTRFDNFANQRIKYRLIDRIRQISQAFGHNTWSLLLNSTGARLSQALQARGLVGETLENYLLAWDYYKEIYAQAKIKTDGKIEIGSSLLFMLNQQTRCQDNILLTQKFRKFLKP
;
A
#
# COMPACT_ATOMS: atom_id res chain seq x y z
N MET A 1 13.43 1.42 -12.03
CA MET A 1 13.38 0.05 -12.56
C MET A 1 12.79 0.06 -13.97
N LYS A 2 13.43 -0.63 -14.92
CA LYS A 2 12.96 -0.76 -16.32
C LYS A 2 11.77 -1.72 -16.36
N LYS A 3 10.64 -1.34 -16.99
CA LYS A 3 9.50 -2.23 -17.17
C LYS A 3 9.85 -3.43 -18.06
N ARG A 4 9.24 -4.59 -17.80
CA ARG A 4 9.41 -5.79 -18.63
C ARG A 4 8.40 -5.79 -19.76
N GLU A 5 8.85 -6.06 -20.97
CA GLU A 5 8.02 -5.95 -22.18
C GLU A 5 7.62 -7.33 -22.69
N THR A 6 8.52 -8.30 -22.63
CA THR A 6 8.27 -9.64 -23.18
C THR A 6 7.74 -10.61 -22.12
N LEU A 7 6.97 -11.62 -22.55
CA LEU A 7 6.50 -12.70 -21.67
C LEU A 7 7.66 -13.46 -21.03
N LEU A 8 8.74 -13.67 -21.78
CA LEU A 8 9.97 -14.27 -21.24
C LEU A 8 10.57 -13.42 -20.11
N GLU A 9 10.63 -12.10 -20.29
CA GLU A 9 11.10 -11.22 -19.21
C GLU A 9 10.22 -11.32 -17.98
N LYS A 10 8.90 -11.27 -18.19
CA LYS A 10 7.90 -11.30 -17.11
C LYS A 10 7.93 -12.60 -16.32
N PHE A 11 7.97 -13.76 -16.99
CA PHE A 11 7.85 -15.05 -16.33
C PHE A 11 9.17 -15.75 -16.04
N CYS A 12 10.31 -15.24 -16.51
CA CYS A 12 11.60 -15.91 -16.30
C CYS A 12 12.65 -15.04 -15.60
N CYS A 13 12.42 -13.74 -15.43
CA CYS A 13 13.45 -12.84 -14.91
C CYS A 13 13.11 -12.26 -13.55
N PHE A 14 14.15 -12.22 -12.72
CA PHE A 14 14.12 -11.79 -11.34
C PHE A 14 14.85 -10.46 -11.23
N LEU A 15 14.26 -9.55 -10.48
CA LEU A 15 14.79 -8.27 -10.09
C LEU A 15 15.96 -8.48 -9.14
N VAL A 16 17.08 -7.87 -9.49
CA VAL A 16 18.23 -7.69 -8.62
C VAL A 16 18.21 -6.24 -8.17
N LEU A 17 17.94 -6.04 -6.88
CA LEU A 17 18.06 -4.75 -6.21
C LEU A 17 19.43 -4.68 -5.54
N GLN A 18 20.24 -3.75 -5.99
CA GLN A 18 21.48 -3.35 -5.33
C GLN A 18 21.42 -1.84 -5.10
N GLN A 19 22.15 -1.35 -4.10
CA GLN A 19 22.08 0.01 -3.54
C GLN A 19 21.98 1.16 -4.56
N ASN A 20 22.43 0.99 -5.82
CA ASN A 20 22.28 1.97 -6.90
C ASN A 20 21.86 1.39 -8.26
N ARG A 21 21.45 0.11 -8.33
CA ARG A 21 21.12 -0.55 -9.61
C ARG A 21 19.93 -1.47 -9.47
N THR A 22 18.97 -1.29 -10.37
CA THR A 22 17.85 -2.22 -10.58
C THR A 22 18.04 -2.88 -11.93
N GLN A 23 18.26 -4.20 -11.94
CA GLN A 23 18.41 -4.97 -13.18
C GLN A 23 17.60 -6.25 -13.15
N TRP A 24 17.22 -6.73 -14.33
CA TRP A 24 16.55 -8.02 -14.50
C TRP A 24 17.57 -9.09 -14.86
N ASN A 25 17.52 -10.21 -14.15
CA ASN A 25 18.33 -11.39 -14.44
C ASN A 25 17.42 -12.59 -14.72
N CYS A 26 17.60 -13.21 -15.88
CA CYS A 26 16.73 -14.26 -16.36
C CYS A 26 17.25 -15.64 -16.00
N ASP A 27 16.42 -16.44 -15.35
CA ASP A 27 16.75 -17.81 -14.99
C ASP A 27 16.70 -18.72 -16.22
N ARG A 28 17.81 -19.42 -16.47
CA ARG A 28 17.97 -20.31 -17.63
C ARG A 28 17.03 -21.52 -17.58
N ARG A 29 16.71 -22.03 -16.38
CA ARG A 29 15.80 -23.18 -16.19
C ARG A 29 14.37 -22.78 -16.51
N LEU A 30 13.92 -21.62 -16.01
CA LEU A 30 12.60 -21.09 -16.34
C LEU A 30 12.49 -20.83 -17.83
N ARG A 31 13.50 -20.20 -18.45
CA ARG A 31 13.52 -19.96 -19.89
C ARG A 31 13.42 -21.24 -20.71
N ARG A 32 14.14 -22.29 -20.31
CA ARG A 32 14.06 -23.61 -20.97
C ARG A 32 12.71 -24.27 -20.79
N ASN A 33 12.10 -24.16 -19.60
CA ASN A 33 10.75 -24.68 -19.36
C ASN A 33 9.73 -23.95 -20.24
N MET A 34 9.75 -22.63 -20.27
CA MET A 34 8.82 -21.85 -21.10
C MET A 34 8.99 -22.18 -22.59
N ALA A 35 10.23 -22.34 -23.07
CA ALA A 35 10.50 -22.75 -24.46
C ALA A 35 10.04 -24.18 -24.80
N SER A 36 9.82 -25.06 -23.80
CA SER A 36 9.36 -26.42 -24.04
C SER A 36 7.90 -26.52 -24.48
N TYR A 37 7.12 -25.44 -24.28
CA TYR A 37 5.72 -25.36 -24.73
C TYR A 37 5.57 -24.93 -26.20
N GLY A 38 6.68 -24.63 -26.90
CA GLY A 38 6.68 -24.20 -28.29
C GLY A 38 6.88 -22.69 -28.47
N PRO A 39 6.74 -22.18 -29.70
CA PRO A 39 6.81 -20.75 -29.97
C PRO A 39 5.62 -20.03 -29.33
N ILE A 40 5.92 -18.99 -28.55
CA ILE A 40 4.90 -18.15 -27.92
C ILE A 40 4.20 -17.34 -29.02
N ASP A 41 2.90 -17.56 -29.23
CA ASP A 41 2.07 -16.75 -30.11
C ASP A 41 1.49 -15.55 -29.33
N PRO A 42 1.97 -14.31 -29.55
CA PRO A 42 1.51 -13.15 -28.79
C PRO A 42 0.02 -12.82 -29.01
N ASN A 43 -0.61 -13.33 -30.07
CA ASN A 43 -2.02 -13.08 -30.36
C ASN A 43 -2.96 -14.03 -29.60
N VAL A 44 -2.43 -15.14 -29.09
CA VAL A 44 -3.20 -16.18 -28.38
C VAL A 44 -2.79 -16.27 -26.93
N GLU A 45 -1.49 -16.15 -26.65
CA GLU A 45 -0.90 -16.36 -25.34
C GLU A 45 -0.63 -15.02 -24.66
N SER A 46 -1.63 -14.53 -23.92
CA SER A 46 -1.51 -13.29 -23.15
C SER A 46 -0.78 -13.49 -21.81
N GLU A 47 -0.46 -12.38 -21.16
CA GLU A 47 0.08 -12.37 -19.79
C GLU A 47 -0.89 -13.04 -18.79
N GLU A 48 -2.18 -12.76 -18.94
CA GLU A 48 -3.25 -13.36 -18.15
C GLU A 48 -3.29 -14.88 -18.36
N TYR A 49 -3.23 -15.34 -19.62
CA TYR A 49 -3.20 -16.76 -19.94
C TYR A 49 -2.08 -17.49 -19.21
N TRP A 50 -0.83 -17.02 -19.35
CA TRP A 50 0.33 -17.66 -18.73
C TRP A 50 0.26 -17.62 -17.20
N SER A 51 -0.23 -16.53 -16.61
CA SER A 51 -0.40 -16.42 -15.15
C SER A 51 -1.41 -17.44 -14.62
N LEU A 52 -2.52 -17.64 -15.32
CA LEU A 52 -3.56 -18.60 -14.96
C LEU A 52 -3.10 -20.04 -15.18
N PHE A 53 -2.44 -20.30 -16.31
CA PHE A 53 -1.87 -21.61 -16.62
C PHE A 53 -0.90 -22.05 -15.53
N PHE A 54 0.10 -21.23 -15.20
CA PHE A 54 1.07 -21.59 -14.17
C PHE A 54 0.45 -21.70 -12.77
N HIS A 55 -0.56 -20.88 -12.45
CA HIS A 55 -1.29 -21.01 -11.19
C HIS A 55 -2.07 -22.33 -11.11
N GLN A 56 -2.76 -22.72 -12.17
CA GLN A 56 -3.46 -24.00 -12.25
C GLN A 56 -2.49 -25.18 -12.09
N GLN A 57 -1.35 -25.14 -12.77
CA GLN A 57 -0.33 -26.19 -12.65
C GLN A 57 0.29 -26.24 -11.24
N TYR A 58 0.41 -25.08 -10.58
CA TYR A 58 0.88 -25.01 -9.19
C TYR A 58 -0.13 -25.61 -8.20
N GLN A 59 -1.44 -25.43 -8.41
CA GLN A 59 -2.49 -25.96 -7.54
C GLN A 59 -2.69 -27.48 -7.67
N ASN A 60 -2.39 -28.05 -8.85
CA ASN A 60 -2.50 -29.49 -9.06
C ASN A 60 -1.49 -30.23 -8.18
N HIS A 61 -2.00 -30.97 -7.18
CA HIS A 61 -1.23 -31.55 -6.05
C HIS A 61 -0.11 -32.54 -6.43
N GLY A 62 -0.02 -32.99 -7.69
CA GLY A 62 1.08 -33.81 -8.21
C GLY A 62 2.34 -33.03 -8.61
N SER A 63 2.26 -31.70 -8.69
CA SER A 63 3.30 -30.83 -9.22
C SER A 63 3.59 -29.65 -8.30
N LYS A 64 4.14 -29.93 -7.10
CA LYS A 64 5.05 -28.99 -6.39
C LYS A 64 6.35 -28.80 -7.19
N ASN A 65 6.24 -28.68 -8.51
CA ASN A 65 7.34 -28.40 -9.40
C ASN A 65 7.76 -26.96 -9.12
N HIS A 66 8.95 -26.81 -8.55
CA HIS A 66 9.54 -25.52 -8.23
C HIS A 66 9.61 -24.57 -9.45
N LEU A 67 9.49 -25.09 -10.68
CA LEU A 67 9.43 -24.31 -11.91
C LEU A 67 8.16 -23.47 -12.02
N PHE A 68 6.96 -24.03 -11.81
CA PHE A 68 5.70 -23.27 -11.93
C PHE A 68 5.61 -22.17 -10.87
N ARG A 69 6.00 -22.53 -9.64
CA ARG A 69 6.17 -21.56 -8.56
C ARG A 69 7.19 -20.47 -8.94
N GLY A 70 8.31 -20.87 -9.54
CA GLY A 70 9.35 -19.96 -10.02
C GLY A 70 8.85 -18.97 -11.07
N HIS A 71 8.05 -19.43 -12.03
CA HIS A 71 7.43 -18.57 -13.05
C HIS A 71 6.49 -17.53 -12.45
N LEU A 72 5.60 -17.96 -11.54
CA LEU A 72 4.69 -17.05 -10.84
C LEU A 72 5.45 -16.06 -9.94
N TYR A 73 6.56 -16.51 -9.34
CA TYR A 73 7.40 -15.66 -8.51
C TYR A 73 8.11 -14.59 -9.34
N ALA A 74 8.74 -14.99 -10.45
CA ALA A 74 9.32 -14.05 -11.41
C ALA A 74 8.26 -13.05 -11.90
N TYR A 75 7.07 -13.55 -12.25
CA TYR A 75 5.95 -12.74 -12.69
C TYR A 75 5.58 -11.65 -11.68
N LEU A 76 5.41 -12.00 -10.41
CA LEU A 76 4.98 -11.05 -9.37
C LEU A 76 6.06 -10.06 -8.91
N GLN A 77 7.32 -10.20 -9.32
CA GLN A 77 8.36 -9.29 -8.86
C GLN A 77 8.14 -7.84 -9.29
N GLU A 78 7.69 -7.61 -10.52
CA GLU A 78 7.40 -6.25 -10.98
C GLU A 78 6.19 -5.62 -10.26
N PRO A 79 5.02 -6.28 -10.16
CA PRO A 79 3.93 -5.81 -9.31
C PRO A 79 4.35 -5.56 -7.86
N CYS A 80 5.19 -6.43 -7.29
CA CYS A 80 5.71 -6.30 -5.93
C CYS A 80 6.61 -5.07 -5.78
N TYR A 81 7.51 -4.84 -6.74
CA TYR A 81 8.37 -3.66 -6.73
C TYR A 81 7.56 -2.37 -6.82
N TRP A 82 6.58 -2.28 -7.72
CA TRP A 82 5.78 -1.07 -7.85
C TRP A 82 4.90 -0.82 -6.62
N ALA A 83 4.33 -1.88 -6.02
CA ALA A 83 3.63 -1.77 -4.74
C ALA A 83 4.57 -1.27 -3.63
N ALA A 84 5.77 -1.85 -3.51
CA ALA A 84 6.78 -1.45 -2.56
C ALA A 84 7.22 0.01 -2.77
N ALA A 85 7.48 0.42 -4.01
CA ALA A 85 7.89 1.78 -4.38
C ALA A 85 6.82 2.81 -4.03
N GLU A 86 5.54 2.51 -4.26
CA GLU A 86 4.43 3.40 -3.91
C GLU A 86 4.33 3.61 -2.38
N ILE A 87 4.45 2.53 -1.62
CA ILE A 87 4.42 2.60 -0.15
C ILE A 87 5.68 3.30 0.39
N TYR A 88 6.86 3.00 -0.18
CA TYR A 88 8.12 3.65 0.14
C TYR A 88 8.02 5.17 -0.08
N GLN A 89 7.58 5.63 -1.26
CA GLN A 89 7.42 7.07 -1.55
C GLN A 89 6.53 7.77 -0.52
N LYS A 90 5.51 7.08 -0.02
CA LYS A 90 4.57 7.62 0.98
C LYS A 90 5.19 7.73 2.39
N TYR A 91 6.11 6.84 2.76
CA TYR A 91 6.60 6.72 4.14
C TYR A 91 8.11 6.90 4.32
N GLN A 92 8.89 7.10 3.25
CA GLN A 92 10.35 7.30 3.28
C GLN A 92 10.78 8.46 4.18
N ALA A 93 9.95 9.49 4.35
CA ALA A 93 10.25 10.62 5.25
C ALA A 93 9.98 10.33 6.73
N LYS A 94 9.38 9.17 7.05
CA LYS A 94 8.92 8.80 8.40
C LYS A 94 9.59 7.54 8.94
N LEU A 95 10.17 6.72 8.07
CA LEU A 95 10.84 5.47 8.40
C LEU A 95 12.20 5.46 7.72
N ASP A 96 13.23 5.02 8.45
CA ASP A 96 14.57 4.80 7.92
C ASP A 96 14.68 3.43 7.24
N TYR A 97 13.74 3.14 6.33
CA TYR A 97 13.70 1.91 5.56
C TYR A 97 14.08 2.23 4.12
N GLN A 98 14.82 1.33 3.50
CA GLN A 98 15.13 1.40 2.08
C GLN A 98 14.05 0.67 1.27
N ILE A 99 14.00 0.91 -0.04
CA ILE A 99 13.01 0.28 -0.92
C ILE A 99 13.12 -1.25 -0.91
N GLU A 100 14.33 -1.78 -0.70
CA GLU A 100 14.64 -3.20 -0.54
C GLU A 100 13.87 -3.82 0.63
N ASP A 101 13.72 -3.10 1.74
CA ASP A 101 13.01 -3.60 2.92
C ASP A 101 11.52 -3.82 2.60
N TYR A 102 10.89 -2.86 1.91
CA TYR A 102 9.51 -2.98 1.46
C TYR A 102 9.36 -4.08 0.40
N PHE A 103 10.32 -4.20 -0.52
CA PHE A 103 10.28 -5.25 -1.53
C PHE A 103 10.38 -6.64 -0.89
N ASN A 104 11.34 -6.84 0.02
CA ASN A 104 11.53 -8.11 0.72
C ASN A 104 10.30 -8.49 1.57
N GLU A 105 9.72 -7.53 2.29
CA GLU A 105 8.49 -7.76 3.07
C GLU A 105 7.28 -8.14 2.18
N GLY A 106 7.17 -7.54 1.00
CA GLY A 106 6.16 -7.91 0.01
C GLY A 106 6.36 -9.33 -0.51
N ILE A 107 7.60 -9.68 -0.84
CA ILE A 107 8.01 -11.00 -1.30
C ILE A 107 7.75 -12.10 -0.27
N LEU A 108 7.94 -11.83 1.03
CA LEU A 108 7.65 -12.80 2.10
C LEU A 108 6.17 -13.25 2.11
N GLY A 109 5.26 -12.45 1.53
CA GLY A 109 3.84 -12.79 1.40
C GLY A 109 3.48 -13.68 0.22
N PHE A 110 4.44 -14.05 -0.62
CA PHE A 110 4.18 -14.70 -1.91
C PHE A 110 3.39 -16.01 -1.80
N GLU A 111 3.75 -16.91 -0.87
CA GLU A 111 3.05 -18.19 -0.71
C GLU A 111 1.56 -18.00 -0.36
N ALA A 112 1.28 -17.04 0.52
CA ALA A 112 -0.10 -16.72 0.89
C ALA A 112 -0.88 -16.13 -0.30
N ILE A 113 -0.23 -15.29 -1.13
CA ILE A 113 -0.85 -14.74 -2.34
C ILE A 113 -1.20 -15.85 -3.33
N LEU A 114 -0.32 -16.83 -3.53
CA LEU A 114 -0.59 -17.96 -4.42
C LEU A 114 -1.73 -18.85 -3.91
N ALA A 115 -1.78 -19.10 -2.60
CA ALA A 115 -2.81 -19.92 -1.97
C ALA A 115 -4.18 -19.21 -1.97
N ASP A 116 -4.21 -17.90 -1.74
CA ASP A 116 -5.44 -17.10 -1.65
C ASP A 116 -6.04 -16.78 -3.03
N PHE A 117 -5.23 -16.80 -4.10
CA PHE A 117 -5.70 -16.44 -5.43
C PHE A 117 -6.69 -17.47 -5.99
N LYS A 118 -7.87 -16.99 -6.36
CA LYS A 118 -8.95 -17.79 -6.93
C LYS A 118 -9.33 -17.22 -8.31
N PRO A 119 -8.91 -17.89 -9.41
CA PRO A 119 -9.20 -17.46 -10.78
C PRO A 119 -10.68 -17.18 -11.09
N LEU A 120 -11.60 -17.84 -10.37
CA LEU A 120 -13.05 -17.64 -10.49
C LEU A 120 -13.51 -16.20 -10.24
N PHE A 121 -12.79 -15.44 -9.41
CA PHE A 121 -13.18 -14.08 -9.01
C PHE A 121 -12.32 -12.99 -9.67
N SER A 122 -11.18 -13.35 -10.25
CA SER A 122 -10.31 -12.42 -10.98
C SER A 122 -9.42 -13.20 -11.94
N THR A 123 -9.40 -12.82 -13.21
CA THR A 123 -8.45 -13.31 -14.21
C THR A 123 -7.11 -12.60 -14.13
N ARG A 124 -7.07 -11.42 -13.48
CA ARG A 124 -5.88 -10.57 -13.35
C ARG A 124 -5.14 -10.85 -12.06
N PHE A 125 -4.21 -11.80 -12.15
CA PHE A 125 -3.38 -12.21 -11.02
C PHE A 125 -2.47 -11.09 -10.50
N ASP A 126 -1.95 -10.25 -11.40
CA ASP A 126 -1.14 -9.06 -11.10
C ASP A 126 -1.87 -8.07 -10.19
N ASN A 127 -3.11 -7.72 -10.53
CA ASN A 127 -3.92 -6.75 -9.78
C ASN A 127 -4.26 -7.29 -8.38
N PHE A 128 -4.66 -8.57 -8.30
CA PHE A 128 -4.93 -9.23 -7.03
C PHE A 128 -3.68 -9.22 -6.13
N ALA A 129 -2.55 -9.64 -6.67
CA ALA A 129 -1.29 -9.67 -5.94
C ALA A 129 -0.84 -8.27 -5.51
N ASN A 130 -0.93 -7.27 -6.39
CA ASN A 130 -0.56 -5.88 -6.08
C ASN A 130 -1.35 -5.34 -4.88
N GLN A 131 -2.67 -5.54 -4.86
CA GLN A 131 -3.51 -5.13 -3.73
C GLN A 131 -3.12 -5.86 -2.44
N ARG A 132 -2.96 -7.19 -2.49
CA ARG A 132 -2.60 -8.01 -1.32
C ARG A 132 -1.24 -7.61 -0.75
N ILE A 133 -0.26 -7.34 -1.61
CA ILE A 133 1.07 -6.85 -1.22
C ILE A 133 0.96 -5.49 -0.53
N LYS A 134 0.24 -4.53 -1.13
CA LYS A 134 0.03 -3.20 -0.52
C LYS A 134 -0.59 -3.29 0.87
N TYR A 135 -1.63 -4.12 1.04
CA TYR A 135 -2.25 -4.31 2.35
C TYR A 135 -1.27 -4.88 3.37
N ARG A 136 -0.52 -5.93 3.00
CA ARG A 136 0.50 -6.53 3.86
C ARG A 136 1.55 -5.50 4.29
N LEU A 137 2.06 -4.70 3.35
CA LEU A 137 3.05 -3.65 3.64
C LEU A 137 2.48 -2.59 4.59
N ILE A 138 1.25 -2.12 4.35
CA ILE A 138 0.59 -1.15 5.22
C ILE A 138 0.38 -1.72 6.62
N ASP A 139 -0.06 -2.97 6.73
CA ASP A 139 -0.26 -3.62 8.03
C ASP A 139 1.05 -3.82 8.77
N ARG A 140 2.14 -4.15 8.07
CA ARG A 140 3.49 -4.22 8.64
C ARG A 140 3.95 -2.88 9.20
N ILE A 141 3.72 -1.80 8.47
CA ILE A 141 4.04 -0.44 8.93
C ILE A 141 3.17 -0.05 10.13
N ARG A 142 1.90 -0.45 10.17
CA ARG A 142 0.99 -0.22 11.31
C ARG A 142 1.43 -0.93 12.58
N GLN A 143 2.11 -2.07 12.47
CA GLN A 143 2.71 -2.74 13.64
C GLN A 143 3.81 -1.88 14.28
N ILE A 144 4.51 -1.03 13.51
CA ILE A 144 5.47 -0.06 14.05
C ILE A 144 4.73 1.09 14.73
N SER A 145 3.70 1.63 14.08
CA SER A 145 2.81 2.62 14.68
C SER A 145 1.45 2.65 14.01
N GLN A 146 0.40 2.56 14.83
CA GLN A 146 -0.99 2.64 14.39
C GLN A 146 -1.35 4.00 13.77
N ALA A 147 -0.49 5.01 13.90
CA ALA A 147 -0.66 6.30 13.22
C ALA A 147 -0.48 6.20 11.69
N PHE A 148 0.22 5.16 11.21
CA PHE A 148 0.45 4.98 9.79
C PHE A 148 -0.80 4.46 9.05
N GLY A 149 -0.98 4.91 7.81
CA GLY A 149 -2.19 4.62 7.02
C GLY A 149 -3.31 5.64 7.24
N HIS A 150 -3.28 6.41 8.32
CA HIS A 150 -4.22 7.51 8.55
C HIS A 150 -3.74 8.81 7.91
N ASN A 151 -4.68 9.59 7.37
CA ASN A 151 -4.44 11.00 7.08
C ASN A 151 -4.66 11.80 8.39
N THR A 152 -4.30 13.08 8.44
CA THR A 152 -4.43 13.92 9.65
C THR A 152 -5.81 13.81 10.30
N TRP A 153 -6.86 13.80 9.48
CA TRP A 153 -8.25 13.78 9.90
C TRP A 153 -8.69 12.40 10.40
N SER A 154 -8.35 11.33 9.69
CA SER A 154 -8.63 9.98 10.15
C SER A 154 -7.78 9.62 11.37
N LEU A 155 -6.59 10.21 11.54
CA LEU A 155 -5.80 10.08 12.76
C LEU A 155 -6.49 10.82 13.91
N LEU A 156 -6.99 12.04 13.70
CA LEU A 156 -7.77 12.77 14.69
C LEU A 156 -9.06 12.04 15.07
N LEU A 157 -9.77 11.48 14.08
CA LEU A 157 -11.01 10.73 14.30
C LEU A 157 -10.77 9.45 15.13
N ASN A 158 -9.68 8.73 14.84
CA ASN A 158 -9.33 7.48 15.50
C ASN A 158 -8.44 7.68 16.75
N SER A 159 -8.19 8.93 17.16
CA SER A 159 -7.47 9.21 18.40
C SER A 159 -8.38 9.01 19.62
N THR A 160 -7.79 8.71 20.78
CA THR A 160 -8.53 8.72 22.05
C THR A 160 -8.50 10.12 22.67
N GLY A 161 -9.50 10.47 23.49
CA GLY A 161 -9.54 11.78 24.17
C GLY A 161 -8.32 12.03 25.07
N ALA A 162 -7.84 10.98 25.76
CA ALA A 162 -6.63 11.04 26.56
C ALA A 162 -5.39 11.40 25.71
N ARG A 163 -5.20 10.72 24.58
CA ARG A 163 -4.10 11.00 23.64
C ARG A 163 -4.18 12.40 23.05
N LEU A 164 -5.37 12.88 22.70
CA LEU A 164 -5.55 14.25 22.18
C LEU A 164 -5.26 15.29 23.26
N SER A 165 -5.79 15.09 24.47
CA SER A 165 -5.54 15.97 25.62
C SER A 165 -4.05 16.06 25.94
N GLN A 166 -3.36 14.93 26.04
CA GLN A 166 -1.90 14.87 26.25
C GLN A 166 -1.13 15.59 25.13
N ALA A 167 -1.53 15.42 23.87
CA ALA A 167 -0.87 16.09 22.75
C ALA A 167 -1.08 17.61 22.75
N LEU A 168 -2.25 18.10 23.17
CA LEU A 168 -2.54 19.52 23.31
C LEU A 168 -1.80 20.14 24.51
N GLN A 169 -1.78 19.44 25.65
CA GLN A 169 -1.05 19.84 26.85
C GLN A 169 0.46 19.87 26.64
N ALA A 170 1.04 18.90 25.91
CA ALA A 170 2.46 18.89 25.54
C ALA A 170 2.87 20.10 24.68
N ARG A 171 1.89 20.83 24.12
CA ARG A 171 2.10 22.09 23.38
C ARG A 171 1.79 23.34 24.20
N GLY A 172 1.57 23.19 25.50
CA GLY A 172 1.28 24.29 26.41
C GLY A 172 -0.17 24.78 26.39
N LEU A 173 -1.10 24.07 25.72
CA LEU A 173 -2.51 24.39 25.79
C LEU A 173 -3.10 23.83 27.09
N VAL A 174 -3.64 24.72 27.93
CA VAL A 174 -4.20 24.39 29.25
C VAL A 174 -5.47 25.19 29.52
N GLY A 175 -6.26 24.77 30.51
CA GLY A 175 -7.48 25.45 30.94
C GLY A 175 -8.58 25.49 29.87
N GLU A 176 -9.32 26.59 29.81
CA GLU A 176 -10.49 26.77 28.93
C GLU A 176 -10.18 26.51 27.44
N THR A 177 -8.97 26.86 26.99
CA THR A 177 -8.56 26.62 25.60
C THR A 177 -8.48 25.13 25.27
N LEU A 178 -7.99 24.31 26.22
CA LEU A 178 -7.92 22.86 26.05
C LEU A 178 -9.34 22.26 25.97
N GLU A 179 -10.23 22.69 26.87
CA GLU A 179 -11.61 22.22 26.91
C GLU A 179 -12.36 22.55 25.63
N ASN A 180 -12.18 23.76 25.10
CA ASN A 180 -12.77 24.17 23.82
C ASN A 180 -12.30 23.31 22.64
N TYR A 181 -11.01 22.93 22.60
CA TYR A 181 -10.50 22.03 21.55
C TYR A 181 -11.01 20.59 21.70
N LEU A 182 -11.16 20.09 22.93
CA LEU A 182 -11.73 18.76 23.17
C LEU A 182 -13.21 18.71 22.79
N LEU A 183 -13.97 19.76 23.13
CA LEU A 183 -15.38 19.89 22.74
C LEU A 183 -15.54 19.95 21.21
N ALA A 184 -14.72 20.76 20.52
CA ALA A 184 -14.71 20.81 19.06
C ALA A 184 -14.39 19.44 18.43
N TRP A 185 -13.48 18.68 19.05
CA TRP A 185 -13.15 17.33 18.61
C TRP A 185 -14.29 16.32 18.84
N ASP A 186 -15.04 16.44 19.94
CA ASP A 186 -16.22 15.62 20.18
C ASP A 186 -17.31 15.87 19.12
N TYR A 187 -17.58 17.13 18.78
CA TYR A 187 -18.47 17.46 17.65
C TYR A 187 -17.96 16.91 16.32
N TYR A 188 -16.65 17.00 16.06
CA TYR A 188 -16.04 16.42 14.88
C TYR A 188 -16.27 14.89 14.80
N LYS A 189 -16.03 14.16 15.91
CA LYS A 189 -16.31 12.72 15.96
C LYS A 189 -17.79 12.44 15.72
N GLU A 190 -18.70 13.19 16.33
CA GLU A 190 -20.13 12.96 16.21
C GLU A 190 -20.60 13.08 14.76
N ILE A 191 -20.18 14.14 14.06
CA ILE A 191 -20.52 14.39 12.66
C ILE A 191 -19.91 13.31 11.74
N TYR A 192 -18.64 12.94 11.94
CA TYR A 192 -17.93 12.05 11.01
C TYR A 192 -18.02 10.55 11.35
N ALA A 193 -18.33 10.18 12.59
CA ALA A 193 -18.64 8.79 12.94
C ALA A 193 -19.96 8.35 12.30
N GLN A 194 -20.92 9.27 12.15
CA GLN A 194 -22.18 9.05 11.45
C GLN A 194 -21.96 9.02 9.92
N ALA A 195 -21.05 9.84 9.41
CA ALA A 195 -20.59 9.81 8.02
C ALA A 195 -19.55 8.70 7.77
N LYS A 196 -19.88 7.43 8.07
CA LYS A 196 -19.18 6.25 7.52
C LYS A 196 -19.35 6.20 5.99
N ILE A 197 -18.76 7.17 5.30
CA ILE A 197 -18.71 7.25 3.85
C ILE A 197 -17.64 6.25 3.41
N LYS A 198 -18.15 5.24 2.70
CA LYS A 198 -17.45 4.08 2.16
C LYS A 198 -16.38 4.51 1.15
N THR A 199 -15.15 4.76 1.61
CA THR A 199 -13.97 4.78 0.74
C THR A 199 -12.69 4.60 1.57
N ASP A 200 -12.11 3.39 1.54
CA ASP A 200 -10.73 3.05 1.93
C ASP A 200 -10.14 3.66 3.22
N GLY A 201 -10.96 3.97 4.23
CA GLY A 201 -10.52 4.53 5.50
C GLY A 201 -9.95 5.96 5.40
N LYS A 202 -10.20 6.67 4.31
CA LYS A 202 -9.78 8.06 4.10
C LYS A 202 -11.02 8.96 4.08
N ILE A 203 -11.06 9.90 5.01
CA ILE A 203 -12.07 10.97 4.99
C ILE A 203 -11.57 12.01 3.99
N GLU A 204 -12.26 12.15 2.87
CA GLU A 204 -12.14 13.32 2.01
C GLU A 204 -13.00 14.47 2.57
N ILE A 205 -12.51 15.69 2.41
CA ILE A 205 -13.14 16.88 2.98
C ILE A 205 -14.51 17.05 2.33
N GLY A 206 -15.59 16.88 3.10
CA GLY A 206 -16.86 17.52 2.78
C GLY A 206 -16.62 19.03 2.81
N SER A 207 -16.77 19.68 1.66
CA SER A 207 -16.63 21.13 1.44
C SER A 207 -17.33 21.99 2.51
N SER A 208 -18.36 21.44 3.15
CA SER A 208 -19.11 22.03 4.25
C SER A 208 -18.27 22.31 5.51
N LEU A 209 -17.22 21.55 5.83
CA LEU A 209 -16.44 21.78 7.06
C LEU A 209 -15.40 22.88 6.91
N LEU A 210 -14.80 23.01 5.71
CA LEU A 210 -13.97 24.17 5.39
C LEU A 210 -14.79 25.45 5.50
N PHE A 211 -16.07 25.38 5.11
CA PHE A 211 -17.04 26.47 5.20
C PHE A 211 -17.48 26.75 6.65
N MET A 212 -17.78 25.72 7.44
CA MET A 212 -18.17 25.88 8.86
C MET A 212 -17.02 26.40 9.72
N LEU A 213 -15.79 25.91 9.54
CA LEU A 213 -14.61 26.45 10.22
C LEU A 213 -14.31 27.89 9.75
N ASN A 214 -14.53 28.23 8.48
CA ASN A 214 -14.40 29.62 7.97
C ASN A 214 -15.45 30.56 8.60
N GLN A 215 -16.68 30.08 8.81
CA GLN A 215 -17.78 30.89 9.33
C GLN A 215 -17.61 31.18 10.83
N GLN A 216 -17.03 30.25 11.60
CA GLN A 216 -16.64 30.48 13.00
C GLN A 216 -15.34 31.28 13.16
N THR A 217 -14.54 31.46 12.10
CA THR A 217 -13.26 32.21 12.14
C THR A 217 -13.28 33.46 11.26
N ARG A 218 -14.38 34.24 11.31
CA ARG A 218 -14.36 35.66 10.87
C ARG A 218 -13.39 36.55 11.64
N CYS A 219 -12.63 36.01 12.59
CA CYS A 219 -11.45 36.65 13.17
C CYS A 219 -10.16 36.10 12.52
N GLN A 220 -9.74 36.77 11.44
CA GLN A 220 -8.38 36.95 10.84
C GLN A 220 -7.29 35.83 10.81
N ASP A 221 -7.45 34.64 11.37
CA ASP A 221 -6.33 33.68 11.55
C ASP A 221 -6.30 32.48 10.58
N ASN A 222 -7.01 32.55 9.46
CA ASN A 222 -7.13 31.39 8.54
C ASN A 222 -5.87 30.97 7.78
N ILE A 223 -4.82 31.81 7.75
CA ILE A 223 -3.52 31.42 7.21
C ILE A 223 -2.70 30.63 8.25
N LEU A 224 -3.00 30.79 9.54
CA LEU A 224 -2.25 30.16 10.62
C LEU A 224 -2.68 28.71 10.86
N LEU A 225 -3.96 28.33 10.73
CA LEU A 225 -4.40 26.97 11.05
C LEU A 225 -3.88 25.91 10.05
N THR A 226 -3.99 26.16 8.75
CA THR A 226 -3.51 25.20 7.72
C THR A 226 -1.99 25.11 7.65
N GLN A 227 -1.26 26.21 7.95
CA GLN A 227 0.21 26.17 8.10
C GLN A 227 0.66 25.55 9.43
N LYS A 228 -0.05 25.82 10.54
CA LYS A 228 0.26 25.24 11.86
C LYS A 228 0.02 23.73 11.87
N PHE A 229 -1.09 23.23 11.32
CA PHE A 229 -1.35 21.78 11.24
C PHE A 229 -0.34 21.01 10.37
N ARG A 230 0.25 21.63 9.34
CA ARG A 230 1.35 21.03 8.57
C ARG A 230 2.68 20.96 9.34
N LYS A 231 2.94 21.91 10.25
CA LYS A 231 4.07 21.83 11.21
C LYS A 231 3.82 20.84 12.35
N PHE A 232 2.57 20.48 12.62
CA PHE A 232 2.16 19.65 13.77
C PHE A 232 2.29 18.13 13.57
N LEU A 233 2.73 17.65 12.39
CA LEU A 233 2.78 16.22 12.02
C LEU A 233 4.11 15.71 11.47
N LYS A 234 5.19 16.49 11.56
CA LYS A 234 6.54 15.93 11.40
C LYS A 234 7.08 15.55 12.79
N PRO A 235 7.85 14.45 12.90
CA PRO A 235 8.52 14.09 14.14
C PRO A 235 9.41 15.22 14.63
#